data_AF-A0A925J503-F1
#
_entry.id   AF-A0A925J503-F1
#
_cell.length_a   1.000
_cell.length_b   1.000
_cell.length_c   1.000
_cell.angle_alpha   90.00
_cell.angle_beta   90.00
_cell.angle_gamma   90.00
#
_symmetry.space_group_name_H-M   'P 1'
#
loop_
_entity.id
_entity.type
_entity.pdbx_description
1 polymer ?
#
loop_
_entity_poly.entity_id
_entity_poly.type
_entity_poly.pdbx_seq_one_letter_code
_entity_poly.pdbx_strand_id
1 'polypeptide(L)'
;MGTLVSSLRSGGVQFTSAYLQENSTAEQIAAARKAVSEADIVIAGLYGRVRSGAKNSVGLPEQGTAILKEMLAADKKVIGLSFGNPYILGSFPELKTYVVAYGDMSSLQRATARAILGTQDISGKLPISLPGLYPRGTGIQLIKK
;
A
#
# COMPACT_ATOMS: atom_id res chain seq x y z
N MET A 1 8.52 2.00 -15.62
CA MET A 1 8.47 2.13 -14.14
C MET A 1 7.12 2.72 -13.76
N GLY A 2 6.49 2.22 -12.69
CA GLY A 2 5.20 2.76 -12.24
C GLY A 2 5.32 4.20 -11.70
N THR A 3 4.27 4.99 -11.86
CA THR A 3 4.23 6.42 -11.48
C THR A 3 4.60 6.68 -10.02
N LEU A 4 4.21 5.79 -9.10
CA LEU A 4 4.59 5.87 -7.69
C LEU A 4 6.11 5.81 -7.51
N VAL A 5 6.77 4.81 -8.14
CA VAL A 5 8.21 4.57 -8.00
C VAL A 5 9.00 5.75 -8.57
N SER A 6 8.62 6.26 -9.75
CA SER A 6 9.29 7.43 -10.32
C SER A 6 9.11 8.66 -9.43
N SER A 7 7.93 8.87 -8.87
CA SER A 7 7.65 10.02 -7.99
C SER A 7 8.45 9.96 -6.68
N LEU A 8 8.60 8.76 -6.08
CA LEU A 8 9.42 8.58 -4.88
C LEU A 8 10.89 8.85 -5.14
N ARG A 9 11.42 8.37 -6.28
CA ARG A 9 12.80 8.63 -6.67
C ARG A 9 13.04 10.11 -6.97
N SER A 10 12.12 10.77 -7.67
CA SER A 10 12.19 12.23 -7.90
C SER A 10 12.11 13.03 -6.59
N GLY A 11 11.49 12.48 -5.55
CA GLY A 11 11.51 13.03 -4.19
C GLY A 11 12.81 12.78 -3.41
N GLY A 12 13.83 12.19 -4.04
CA GLY A 12 15.15 11.96 -3.44
C GLY A 12 15.30 10.63 -2.69
N VAL A 13 14.28 9.76 -2.70
CA VAL A 13 14.35 8.47 -1.99
C VAL A 13 15.04 7.40 -2.85
N GLN A 14 16.04 6.75 -2.26
CA GLN A 14 16.69 5.58 -2.83
C GLN A 14 16.10 4.31 -2.22
N PHE A 15 15.70 3.36 -3.05
CA PHE A 15 15.07 2.11 -2.60
C PHE A 15 15.11 1.04 -3.69
N THR A 16 14.99 -0.21 -3.26
CA THR A 16 14.74 -1.37 -4.12
C THR A 16 13.25 -1.54 -4.36
N SER A 17 12.86 -1.78 -5.61
CA SER A 17 11.46 -2.02 -5.98
C SER A 17 11.27 -3.45 -6.47
N ALA A 18 10.22 -4.12 -6.00
CA ALA A 18 9.76 -5.40 -6.53
C ALA A 18 8.28 -5.32 -6.87
N TYR A 19 7.85 -6.09 -7.87
CA TYR A 19 6.46 -6.17 -8.30
C TYR A 19 6.04 -7.64 -8.27
N LEU A 20 4.94 -7.91 -7.57
CA LEU A 20 4.34 -9.24 -7.49
C LEU A 20 2.96 -9.22 -8.10
N GLN A 21 2.70 -10.20 -8.95
CA GLN A 21 1.44 -10.44 -9.66
C GLN A 21 1.16 -11.95 -9.68
N GLU A 22 -0.03 -12.35 -10.11
CA GLU A 22 -0.47 -13.76 -10.08
C GLU A 22 0.50 -14.71 -10.81
N ASN A 23 1.14 -14.25 -11.88
CA ASN A 23 2.11 -15.01 -12.67
C ASN A 23 3.58 -14.66 -12.37
N SER A 24 3.89 -14.10 -11.20
CA SER A 24 5.28 -13.84 -10.82
C SER A 24 6.07 -15.14 -10.68
N THR A 25 7.32 -15.15 -11.17
CA THR A 25 8.18 -16.33 -11.11
C THR A 25 8.73 -16.56 -9.70
N ALA A 26 9.23 -17.77 -9.44
CA ALA A 26 9.88 -18.09 -8.18
C ALA A 26 11.07 -17.17 -7.89
N GLU A 27 11.85 -16.78 -8.90
CA GLU A 27 12.97 -15.84 -8.73
C GLU A 27 12.47 -14.45 -8.36
N GLN A 28 11.38 -13.97 -8.97
CA GLN A 28 10.79 -12.66 -8.63
C GLN A 28 10.27 -12.63 -7.19
N ILE A 29 9.64 -13.72 -6.75
CA ILE A 29 9.13 -13.88 -5.38
C ILE A 29 10.29 -13.91 -4.38
N ALA A 30 11.34 -14.70 -4.66
CA ALA A 30 12.53 -14.77 -3.82
C ALA A 30 13.27 -13.43 -3.73
N ALA A 31 13.41 -12.71 -4.84
CA ALA A 31 14.00 -11.39 -4.87
C ALA A 31 13.20 -10.36 -4.07
N ALA A 32 11.86 -10.39 -4.18
CA ALA A 32 10.98 -9.52 -3.39
C ALA A 32 11.13 -9.80 -1.90
N ARG A 33 11.10 -11.08 -1.49
CA ARG A 33 11.26 -11.52 -0.10
C ARG A 33 12.62 -11.07 0.48
N LYS A 34 13.70 -11.23 -0.29
CA LYS A 34 15.04 -10.77 0.11
C LYS A 34 15.07 -9.25 0.32
N ALA A 35 14.64 -8.48 -0.68
CA ALA A 35 14.63 -7.01 -0.61
C ALA A 35 13.83 -6.49 0.59
N VAL A 36 12.69 -7.13 0.86
CA VAL A 36 11.82 -6.83 1.99
C VAL A 36 12.49 -7.15 3.34
N SER A 37 13.21 -8.27 3.44
CA SER A 37 13.89 -8.66 4.68
C SER A 37 15.02 -7.70 5.07
N GLU A 38 15.75 -7.18 4.07
CA GLU A 38 16.87 -6.25 4.23
C GLU A 38 16.42 -4.80 4.47
N ALA A 39 15.17 -4.45 4.17
CA ALA A 39 14.66 -3.09 4.33
C ALA A 39 14.24 -2.77 5.79
N ASP A 40 14.55 -1.56 6.24
CA ASP A 40 14.08 -1.02 7.53
C ASP A 40 12.61 -0.56 7.48
N ILE A 41 12.20 -0.03 6.33
CA ILE A 41 10.85 0.47 6.05
C ILE A 41 10.40 -0.13 4.72
N VAL A 42 9.19 -0.68 4.70
CA VAL A 42 8.56 -1.19 3.47
C VAL A 42 7.32 -0.41 3.13
N ILE A 43 7.27 0.05 1.88
CA ILE A 43 6.10 0.68 1.28
C ILE A 43 5.39 -0.37 0.42
N ALA A 44 4.22 -0.82 0.87
CA ALA A 44 3.43 -1.83 0.18
C ALA A 44 2.34 -1.17 -0.67
N GLY A 45 2.54 -1.12 -1.99
CA GLY A 45 1.53 -0.68 -2.95
C GLY A 45 0.51 -1.77 -3.24
N LEU A 46 -0.73 -1.61 -2.79
CA LEU A 46 -1.80 -2.60 -2.89
C LEU A 46 -2.78 -2.19 -4.00
N TYR A 47 -2.67 -2.85 -5.15
CA TYR A 47 -3.44 -2.56 -6.38
C TYR A 47 -4.65 -3.49 -6.54
N GLY A 48 -5.38 -3.76 -5.46
CA GLY A 48 -6.56 -4.62 -5.49
C GLY A 48 -7.72 -3.93 -6.20
N ARG A 49 -8.15 -4.47 -7.34
CA ARG A 49 -9.34 -4.01 -8.07
C ARG A 49 -10.60 -4.61 -7.44
N VAL A 50 -11.65 -3.80 -7.32
CA VAL A 50 -12.99 -4.30 -7.00
C VAL A 50 -13.51 -5.04 -8.24
N ARG A 51 -13.54 -6.38 -8.19
CA ARG A 51 -14.21 -7.20 -9.21
C ARG A 51 -15.66 -7.37 -8.80
N SER A 52 -16.60 -6.73 -9.52
CA SER A 52 -18.03 -6.92 -9.29
C SER A 52 -18.38 -8.40 -9.43
N GLY A 53 -19.07 -8.97 -8.44
CA GLY A 53 -19.48 -10.38 -8.40
C GLY A 53 -18.48 -11.37 -7.76
N ALA A 54 -17.24 -10.96 -7.44
CA ALA A 54 -16.28 -11.82 -6.76
C ALA A 54 -16.42 -11.69 -5.22
N LYS A 55 -17.05 -12.69 -4.58
CA LYS A 55 -16.98 -12.85 -3.13
C LYS A 55 -15.51 -13.12 -2.74
N ASN A 56 -14.95 -12.29 -1.87
CA ASN A 56 -13.71 -12.53 -1.11
C ASN A 56 -12.38 -12.59 -1.85
N SER A 57 -12.23 -12.07 -3.07
CA SER A 57 -10.89 -11.79 -3.57
C SER A 57 -10.47 -10.40 -3.07
N VAL A 58 -9.53 -10.34 -2.12
CA VAL A 58 -8.76 -9.13 -1.76
C VAL A 58 -8.12 -8.48 -3.01
N GLY A 59 -8.13 -9.19 -4.14
CA GLY A 59 -7.62 -8.73 -5.43
C GLY A 59 -6.10 -8.64 -5.45
N LEU A 60 -5.44 -9.24 -4.44
CA LEU A 60 -4.00 -9.27 -4.28
C LEU A 60 -3.46 -10.68 -4.56
N PRO A 61 -2.28 -10.78 -5.19
CA PRO A 61 -1.59 -12.06 -5.37
C PRO A 61 -1.30 -12.74 -4.03
N GLU A 62 -1.45 -14.06 -3.98
CA GLU A 62 -1.22 -14.88 -2.77
C GLU A 62 0.19 -14.69 -2.21
N GLN A 63 1.20 -14.71 -3.07
CA GLN A 63 2.61 -14.57 -2.67
C GLN A 63 2.92 -13.18 -2.08
N GLY A 64 2.32 -12.12 -2.64
CA GLY A 64 2.42 -10.78 -2.07
C GLY A 64 1.74 -10.67 -0.71
N THR A 65 0.58 -11.33 -0.56
CA THR A 65 -0.15 -11.41 0.71
C THR A 65 0.67 -12.16 1.77
N ALA A 66 1.29 -13.28 1.41
CA ALA A 66 2.12 -14.07 2.31
C ALA A 66 3.33 -13.25 2.81
N ILE A 67 4.08 -12.63 1.89
CA ILE A 67 5.23 -11.79 2.26
C ILE A 67 4.78 -10.65 3.19
N LEU A 68 3.68 -9.96 2.88
CA LEU A 68 3.17 -8.86 3.72
C LEU A 68 2.78 -9.35 5.13
N LYS A 69 2.14 -10.51 5.26
CA LYS A 69 1.80 -11.08 6.58
C LYS A 69 3.03 -11.43 7.40
N GLU A 70 4.03 -12.05 6.78
CA GLU A 70 5.29 -12.37 7.45
C GLU A 70 6.02 -11.12 7.94
N MET A 71 6.03 -10.05 7.14
CA MET A 71 6.58 -8.76 7.56
C MET A 71 5.91 -8.19 8.80
N LEU A 72 4.56 -8.23 8.82
CA LEU A 72 3.78 -7.73 9.95
C LEU A 72 4.00 -8.58 11.20
N ALA A 73 4.09 -9.91 11.04
CA ALA A 73 4.42 -10.82 12.13
C ALA A 73 5.84 -10.60 12.68
N ALA A 74 6.78 -10.14 11.85
CA ALA A 74 8.13 -9.76 12.25
C ALA A 74 8.24 -8.30 12.78
N ASP A 75 7.12 -7.61 13.03
CA ASP A 75 7.03 -6.22 13.48
C ASP A 75 7.84 -5.21 12.63
N LYS A 76 8.00 -5.50 11.33
CA LYS A 76 8.63 -4.56 10.39
C LYS A 76 7.77 -3.31 10.23
N LYS A 77 8.41 -2.16 9.97
CA LYS A 77 7.72 -0.90 9.69
C LYS A 77 7.14 -0.92 8.28
N VAL A 78 5.83 -1.14 8.17
CA VAL A 78 5.13 -1.20 6.89
C VAL A 78 4.16 -0.03 6.72
N ILE A 79 4.25 0.63 5.58
CA ILE A 79 3.27 1.63 5.10
C ILE A 79 2.46 0.99 3.99
N GLY A 80 1.19 0.67 4.26
CA GLY A 80 0.27 0.15 3.25
C GLY A 80 -0.39 1.27 2.44
N LEU A 81 -0.33 1.19 1.11
CA LEU A 81 -0.96 2.16 0.20
C LEU A 81 -2.02 1.45 -0.63
N SER A 82 -3.30 1.73 -0.39
CA SER A 82 -4.40 1.16 -1.18
C SER A 82 -4.72 2.01 -2.40
N PHE A 83 -4.43 1.49 -3.58
CA PHE A 83 -4.71 2.10 -4.88
C PHE A 83 -5.96 1.47 -5.53
N GLY A 84 -7.03 1.32 -4.77
CA GLY A 84 -8.27 0.73 -5.24
C GLY A 84 -9.19 0.40 -4.09
N ASN A 85 -9.29 -0.88 -3.77
CA ASN A 85 -10.18 -1.36 -2.72
C ASN A 85 -9.69 -0.96 -1.31
N PRO A 86 -10.40 -0.08 -0.57
CA PRO A 86 -10.00 0.32 0.78
C PRO A 86 -10.19 -0.80 1.81
N TYR A 87 -11.09 -1.76 1.53
CA TYR A 87 -11.41 -2.89 2.42
C TYR A 87 -10.28 -3.91 2.56
N ILE A 88 -9.21 -3.80 1.77
CA ILE A 88 -7.99 -4.62 1.89
C ILE A 88 -7.43 -4.57 3.32
N LEU A 89 -7.60 -3.45 4.04
CA LEU A 89 -7.17 -3.32 5.44
C LEU A 89 -7.76 -4.41 6.34
N GLY A 90 -8.98 -4.89 6.05
CA GLY A 90 -9.60 -5.98 6.82
C GLY A 90 -8.83 -7.31 6.75
N SER A 91 -7.97 -7.50 5.75
CA SER A 91 -7.09 -8.67 5.64
C SER A 91 -5.73 -8.50 6.31
N PHE A 92 -5.41 -7.28 6.74
CA PHE A 92 -4.16 -6.92 7.39
C PHE A 92 -4.42 -5.92 8.54
N PRO A 93 -5.25 -6.28 9.53
CA PRO A 93 -5.60 -5.38 10.64
C PRO A 93 -4.38 -4.93 11.47
N GLU A 94 -3.24 -5.62 11.36
CA GLU A 94 -1.98 -5.31 12.03
C GLU A 94 -1.23 -4.11 11.41
N LEU A 95 -1.67 -3.61 10.25
CA LEU A 95 -1.06 -2.43 9.62
C LEU A 95 -1.25 -1.18 10.48
N LYS A 96 -0.14 -0.71 11.08
CA LYS A 96 -0.09 0.53 11.88
C LYS A 96 -0.17 1.80 11.02
N THR A 97 0.17 1.72 9.73
CA THR A 97 0.12 2.87 8.80
C THR A 97 -0.51 2.44 7.49
N TYR A 98 -1.64 3.08 7.15
CA TYR A 98 -2.41 2.75 5.95
C TYR A 98 -2.98 4.00 5.30
N VAL A 99 -2.71 4.17 4.01
CA VAL A 99 -3.20 5.29 3.20
C VAL A 99 -4.18 4.75 2.16
N VAL A 100 -5.39 5.32 2.14
CA VAL A 100 -6.39 5.01 1.12
C VAL A 100 -6.32 6.05 0.00
N ALA A 101 -5.78 5.66 -1.14
CA ALA A 101 -5.69 6.49 -2.34
C ALA A 101 -6.86 6.28 -3.32
N TYR A 102 -7.70 5.25 -3.10
CA TYR A 102 -8.90 4.90 -3.88
C TYR A 102 -8.71 4.49 -5.35
N GLY A 103 -7.57 4.79 -5.98
CA GLY A 103 -7.35 4.40 -7.37
C GLY A 103 -5.90 4.48 -7.81
N ASP A 104 -5.57 3.78 -8.89
CA ASP A 104 -4.22 3.60 -9.42
C ASP A 104 -3.85 4.64 -10.50
N MET A 105 -4.67 5.65 -10.71
CA MET A 105 -4.39 6.73 -11.67
C MET A 105 -3.08 7.46 -11.32
N SER A 106 -2.35 7.89 -12.35
CA SER A 106 -1.05 8.55 -12.18
C SER A 106 -1.10 9.81 -11.32
N SER A 107 -2.20 10.58 -11.36
CA SER A 107 -2.40 11.75 -10.49
C SER A 107 -2.48 11.35 -9.01
N LEU A 108 -3.18 10.27 -8.69
CA LEU A 108 -3.32 9.75 -7.34
C LEU A 108 -2.01 9.15 -6.83
N GLN A 109 -1.30 8.37 -7.65
CA GLN A 109 0.03 7.85 -7.27
C GLN A 109 1.03 8.98 -6.96
N ARG A 110 1.03 10.07 -7.74
CA ARG A 110 1.85 11.26 -7.47
C ARG A 110 1.44 11.97 -6.19
N ALA A 111 0.13 12.09 -5.93
CA ALA A 111 -0.37 12.70 -4.69
C ALA A 111 0.01 11.86 -3.46
N THR A 112 -0.16 10.54 -3.52
CA THR A 112 0.25 9.61 -2.46
C THR A 112 1.75 9.67 -2.21
N ALA A 113 2.59 9.68 -3.26
CA ALA A 113 4.03 9.86 -3.11
C ALA A 113 4.36 11.17 -2.37
N ARG A 114 3.77 12.29 -2.79
CA ARG A 114 3.99 13.59 -2.16
C ARG A 114 3.55 13.61 -0.69
N ALA A 115 2.41 12.99 -0.39
CA ALA A 115 1.88 12.87 0.97
C ALA A 115 2.81 12.06 1.89
N ILE A 116 3.26 10.88 1.47
CA ILE A 116 4.13 10.04 2.32
C ILE A 116 5.56 10.58 2.44
N LEU A 117 5.98 11.45 1.51
CA LEU A 117 7.22 12.22 1.62
C LEU A 117 7.06 13.52 2.44
N GLY A 118 5.86 13.84 2.95
CA GLY A 118 5.62 15.06 3.72
C GLY A 118 5.71 16.36 2.90
N THR A 119 5.62 16.26 1.57
CA THR A 119 5.67 17.42 0.65
C THR A 119 4.28 17.97 0.32
N GLN A 120 3.22 17.30 0.78
CA GLN A 120 1.83 17.71 0.64
C GLN A 120 1.07 17.35 1.92
N ASP A 121 0.11 18.19 2.30
CA ASP A 121 -0.79 17.92 3.42
C ASP A 121 -1.62 16.65 3.19
N ILE A 122 -1.92 15.98 4.30
CA ILE A 122 -2.91 14.91 4.39
C ILE A 122 -4.11 15.47 5.12
N SER A 123 -5.21 15.70 4.40
CA SER A 123 -6.45 16.25 4.97
C SER A 123 -7.68 15.35 4.75
N GLY A 124 -7.51 14.25 4.02
CA GLY A 124 -8.57 13.35 3.60
C GLY A 124 -9.27 12.63 4.76
N LYS A 125 -10.55 12.32 4.55
CA LYS A 125 -11.39 11.52 5.44
C LYS A 125 -12.11 10.46 4.64
N LEU A 126 -12.40 9.32 5.26
CA LEU A 126 -13.11 8.23 4.61
C LEU A 126 -14.55 8.65 4.27
N PRO A 127 -14.96 8.65 2.98
CA PRO A 127 -16.37 8.79 2.60
C PRO A 127 -17.20 7.51 2.87
N ILE A 128 -16.60 6.44 3.36
CA ILE A 128 -17.26 5.17 3.66
C ILE A 128 -16.83 4.67 5.03
N SER A 129 -17.57 3.72 5.60
CA SER A 129 -17.10 2.96 6.76
C SER A 129 -16.26 1.77 6.30
N LEU A 130 -15.23 1.42 7.08
CA LEU A 130 -14.53 0.14 7.03
C LEU A 130 -15.07 -0.72 8.18
N PRO A 131 -16.02 -1.64 7.92
CA PRO A 131 -16.71 -2.39 8.98
C PRO A 131 -15.76 -3.06 9.95
N GLY A 132 -16.03 -2.93 11.25
CA GLY A 132 -15.20 -3.50 12.32
C GLY A 132 -13.89 -2.76 12.59
N LEU A 133 -13.54 -1.74 11.79
CA LEU A 133 -12.28 -1.00 11.92
C LEU A 133 -12.51 0.50 12.14
N TYR A 134 -13.10 1.20 11.17
CA TYR A 134 -13.21 2.66 11.18
C TYR A 134 -14.54 3.16 10.61
N PRO A 135 -15.23 4.10 11.28
CA PRO A 135 -16.45 4.70 10.75
C PRO A 135 -16.18 5.70 9.62
N ARG A 136 -17.21 5.96 8.79
CA ARG A 136 -17.21 7.08 7.83
C ARG A 136 -16.83 8.38 8.53
N GLY A 137 -16.02 9.19 7.87
CA GLY A 137 -15.49 10.46 8.37
C GLY A 137 -14.14 10.33 9.10
N THR A 138 -13.66 9.12 9.36
CA THR A 138 -12.33 8.91 9.96
C THR A 138 -11.23 9.33 8.99
N GLY A 139 -10.20 10.00 9.50
CA GLY A 139 -8.99 10.34 8.75
C GLY A 139 -7.99 11.06 9.65
N ILE A 140 -6.73 10.62 9.64
CA ILE A 140 -5.64 11.33 10.32
C ILE A 140 -5.24 12.50 9.43
N GLN A 141 -5.19 13.69 10.01
CA GLN A 141 -4.79 14.90 9.30
C GLN A 141 -3.36 15.29 9.67
N LEU A 142 -2.51 15.46 8.66
CA LEU A 142 -1.15 15.98 8.79
C LEU A 142 -1.06 17.24 7.93
N ILE A 143 -1.21 18.39 8.57
CA ILE A 143 -1.12 19.70 7.93
C ILE A 143 0.25 20.29 8.24
N LYS A 144 0.98 20.68 7.21
CA LYS A 144 2.29 21.31 7.36
C LYS A 144 2.09 22.70 7.99
N LYS A 145 2.78 22.96 9.09
CA LYS A 145 2.82 24.27 9.74
C LYS A 145 3.72 25.22 8.97
#